data_AF-A0AAE4A2N5-F1
#
_entry.id   AF-A0AAE4A2N5-F1
#
_cell.length_a   1.000
_cell.length_b   1.000
_cell.length_c   1.000
_cell.angle_alpha   90.00
_cell.angle_beta   90.00
_cell.angle_gamma   90.00
#
_symmetry.space_group_name_H-M   'P 1'
#
loop_
_entity.id
_entity.type
_entity.pdbx_description
1 polymer ?
#
loop_
_entity_poly.entity_id
_entity_poly.type
_entity_poly.pdbx_seq_one_letter_code
_entity_poly.pdbx_strand_id
1 'polypeptide(L)'
;MSIQQRYRMRTPSTGREVIIEADADRTYTDRETGEELEVVAQLLPLAPSPSDLPWTVENLRICNWCDQMCQKDLNDCPTCGRRMAPLPR
;
A
#
# COMPACT_ATOMS: atom_id res chain seq x y z
N MET A 1 0.18 -0.85 10.67
CA MET A 1 0.95 -2.06 10.27
C MET A 1 0.02 -2.91 9.45
N SER A 2 0.27 -2.95 8.15
CA SER A 2 -0.58 -3.61 7.18
C SER A 2 -0.15 -5.06 7.10
N ILE A 3 -1.06 -5.96 7.47
CA ILE A 3 -0.85 -7.41 7.42
C ILE A 3 -1.29 -7.97 6.07
N GLN A 4 -2.31 -7.35 5.45
CA GLN A 4 -2.86 -7.79 4.17
C GLN A 4 -2.41 -6.91 3.00
N GLN A 5 -2.07 -7.53 1.88
CA GLN A 5 -1.61 -6.84 0.68
C GLN A 5 -2.79 -6.14 -0.01
N ARG A 6 -2.57 -4.90 -0.46
CA ARG A 6 -3.52 -4.18 -1.32
C ARG A 6 -3.22 -4.43 -2.79
N TYR A 7 -4.25 -4.70 -3.56
CA TYR A 7 -4.18 -4.93 -5.00
C TYR A 7 -5.10 -3.98 -5.74
N ARG A 8 -4.68 -3.55 -6.93
CA ARG A 8 -5.56 -2.96 -7.93
C ARG A 8 -6.09 -4.10 -8.78
N MET A 9 -7.40 -4.30 -8.74
CA MET A 9 -8.09 -5.34 -9.48
C MET A 9 -9.00 -4.75 -10.54
N ARG A 10 -9.25 -5.50 -11.61
CA ARG A 10 -10.04 -5.05 -12.76
C ARG A 10 -11.09 -6.09 -13.14
N THR A 11 -12.30 -5.63 -13.43
CA THR A 11 -13.36 -6.42 -14.05
C THR A 11 -13.08 -6.56 -15.55
N PRO A 12 -12.94 -7.79 -16.11
CA PRO A 12 -12.48 -7.99 -17.48
C PRO A 12 -13.36 -7.32 -18.54
N SER A 13 -14.68 -7.48 -18.46
CA SER A 13 -15.60 -6.99 -19.50
C SER A 13 -15.80 -5.47 -19.48
N THR A 14 -15.81 -4.85 -18.29
CA THR A 14 -16.13 -3.41 -18.13
C THR A 14 -14.89 -2.54 -18.02
N GLY A 15 -13.74 -3.12 -17.70
CA GLY A 15 -12.52 -2.37 -17.39
C GLY A 15 -12.59 -1.59 -16.08
N ARG A 16 -13.66 -1.74 -15.29
CA ARG A 16 -13.80 -1.11 -13.97
C ARG A 16 -12.70 -1.59 -13.04
N GLU A 17 -12.13 -0.68 -12.25
CA GLU A 17 -11.05 -1.01 -11.34
C GLU A 17 -11.36 -0.62 -9.90
N VAL A 18 -10.85 -1.42 -8.99
CA VAL A 18 -10.99 -1.26 -7.54
C VAL A 18 -9.66 -1.52 -6.85
N ILE A 19 -9.44 -0.87 -5.71
CA ILE A 19 -8.33 -1.18 -4.80
C ILE A 19 -8.91 -1.86 -3.57
N ILE A 20 -8.48 -3.08 -3.30
CA ILE A 20 -8.94 -3.87 -2.15
C ILE A 20 -7.76 -4.51 -1.43
N GLU A 21 -7.94 -4.77 -0.13
CA GLU A 21 -7.10 -5.72 0.61
C GLU A 21 -7.53 -7.14 0.24
N ALA A 22 -6.57 -7.96 -0.16
CA ALA A 22 -6.84 -9.31 -0.63
C ALA A 22 -5.74 -10.29 -0.24
N ASP A 23 -6.13 -11.57 -0.13
CA ASP A 23 -5.20 -12.69 0.01
C ASP A 23 -4.88 -13.24 -1.39
N ALA A 24 -3.61 -13.58 -1.63
CA ALA A 24 -3.16 -14.09 -2.93
C ALA A 24 -3.78 -15.44 -3.32
N ASP A 25 -4.22 -16.23 -2.33
CA ASP A 25 -4.79 -17.58 -2.52
C ASP A 25 -6.33 -17.57 -2.61
N ARG A 26 -6.95 -16.40 -2.81
CA ARG A 26 -8.40 -16.26 -2.91
C ARG A 26 -8.82 -15.66 -4.26
N THR A 27 -9.88 -16.22 -4.83
CA THR A 27 -10.56 -15.66 -6.00
C THR A 27 -11.57 -14.60 -5.54
N TYR A 28 -11.51 -13.43 -6.17
CA TYR A 28 -12.44 -12.32 -5.92
C TYR A 28 -13.29 -12.11 -7.15
N THR A 29 -14.59 -11.84 -6.96
CA THR A 29 -15.52 -11.62 -8.06
C THR A 29 -16.15 -10.23 -8.01
N ASP A 30 -16.41 -9.67 -9.18
CA ASP A 30 -17.15 -8.43 -9.36
C ASP A 30 -18.61 -8.63 -8.95
N ARG A 31 -19.12 -7.78 -8.05
CA ARG A 31 -20.47 -7.93 -7.51
C ARG A 31 -21.59 -7.74 -8.56
N GLU A 32 -21.34 -6.96 -9.61
CA GLU A 32 -22.36 -6.59 -10.60
C GLU A 32 -22.41 -7.60 -11.75
N THR A 33 -21.26 -8.05 -12.22
CA THR A 33 -21.10 -8.96 -13.37
C THR A 33 -20.90 -10.42 -12.98
N GLY A 34 -20.42 -10.69 -11.75
CA GLY A 34 -20.04 -12.02 -11.28
C GLY A 34 -18.71 -12.53 -11.81
N GLU A 35 -18.02 -11.75 -12.66
CA GLU A 35 -16.73 -12.13 -13.25
C GLU A 35 -15.61 -12.19 -12.20
N GLU A 36 -14.64 -13.07 -12.40
CA GLU A 36 -13.41 -13.05 -11.61
C GLU A 36 -12.63 -11.77 -11.88
N LEU A 37 -12.20 -11.10 -10.82
CA LEU A 37 -11.41 -9.90 -10.89
C LEU A 37 -9.95 -10.24 -11.19
N GLU A 38 -9.38 -9.58 -12.18
CA GLU A 38 -7.97 -9.74 -12.55
C GLU A 38 -7.08 -8.81 -11.72
N VAL A 39 -5.96 -9.34 -11.21
CA VAL A 39 -4.95 -8.52 -10.54
C VAL A 39 -4.15 -7.74 -11.58
N VAL A 40 -4.25 -6.42 -11.55
CA VAL A 40 -3.53 -5.52 -12.45
C VAL A 40 -2.23 -5.01 -11.81
N ALA A 41 -2.24 -4.75 -10.50
CA ALA A 41 -1.06 -4.28 -9.77
C ALA A 41 -1.11 -4.62 -8.28
N GLN A 42 0.07 -4.68 -7.68
CA GLN A 42 0.28 -4.66 -6.23
C GLN A 42 0.62 -3.24 -5.77
N LEU A 43 -0.04 -2.77 -4.71
CA LEU A 43 0.23 -1.44 -4.17
C LEU A 43 1.34 -1.52 -3.12
N LEU A 44 2.29 -0.60 -3.22
CA LEU A 44 3.30 -0.40 -2.20
C LEU A 44 2.74 0.40 -1.02
N PRO A 45 3.21 0.16 0.21
CA PRO A 45 4.21 -0.84 0.59
C PRO A 45 3.68 -2.27 0.53
N LEU A 46 4.56 -3.23 0.22
CA LEU A 46 4.19 -4.65 0.22
C LEU A 46 3.96 -5.14 1.64
N ALA A 47 2.90 -5.90 1.86
CA ALA A 47 2.62 -6.53 3.14
C ALA A 47 3.58 -7.71 3.40
N PRO A 48 3.96 -7.99 4.66
CA PRO A 48 3.66 -7.18 5.84
C PRO A 48 4.47 -5.88 5.86
N SER A 49 3.83 -4.76 6.15
CA SER A 49 4.47 -3.44 6.19
C SER A 49 4.20 -2.74 7.53
N PRO A 50 5.18 -2.06 8.13
CA PRO A 50 4.95 -1.25 9.31
C PRO A 50 4.02 -0.05 9.04
N SER A 51 3.92 0.39 7.77
CA SER A 51 3.11 1.51 7.31
C SER A 51 1.85 1.06 6.56
N ASP A 52 0.79 1.84 6.70
CA ASP A 52 -0.51 1.66 6.02
C ASP A 52 -0.70 2.66 4.86
N LEU A 53 0.23 3.61 4.69
CA LEU A 53 0.15 4.65 3.66
C LEU A 53 0.70 4.16 2.31
N PRO A 54 -0.01 4.38 1.19
CA PRO A 54 0.52 4.12 -0.15
C PRO A 54 1.84 4.85 -0.42
N TRP A 55 2.75 4.19 -1.13
CA TRP A 55 4.05 4.76 -1.51
C TRP A 55 3.90 5.84 -2.59
N THR A 56 3.57 7.05 -2.15
CA THR A 56 3.26 8.24 -2.96
C THR A 56 3.95 9.45 -2.36
N VAL A 57 4.27 10.47 -3.16
CA VAL A 57 5.06 11.63 -2.72
C VAL A 57 4.40 12.32 -1.52
N GLU A 58 3.08 12.41 -1.51
CA GLU A 58 2.26 13.03 -0.47
C GLU A 58 2.35 12.28 0.87
N ASN A 59 2.62 10.98 0.83
CA ASN A 59 2.70 10.10 1.99
C ASN A 59 4.14 9.83 2.45
N LEU A 60 5.14 10.37 1.75
CA LEU A 60 6.55 10.18 2.06
C LEU A 60 7.15 11.39 2.78
N ARG A 61 8.12 11.11 3.64
CA ARG A 61 8.99 12.06 4.31
C ARG A 61 10.43 11.61 4.18
N ILE A 62 11.35 12.55 4.30
CA ILE A 62 12.78 12.25 4.34
C ILE A 62 13.18 12.02 5.81
N CYS A 63 13.89 10.92 6.08
CA CYS A 63 14.48 10.68 7.39
C CYS A 63 15.57 11.72 7.67
N ASN A 64 15.46 12.45 8.78
CA ASN A 64 16.43 13.47 9.17
C ASN A 64 17.81 12.91 9.63
N TRP A 65 18.02 11.60 9.54
CA TRP A 65 19.26 10.92 9.94
C TRP A 65 20.04 10.30 8.77
N CYS A 66 19.34 9.69 7.81
CA CYS A 66 19.97 8.96 6.70
C CYS A 66 19.45 9.36 5.31
N ASP A 67 18.59 10.38 5.24
CA ASP A 67 18.02 10.94 4.01
C ASP A 67 17.20 9.96 3.15
N GLN A 68 16.86 8.78 3.68
CA GLN A 68 15.99 7.81 3.01
C GLN A 68 14.52 8.21 3.06
N MET A 69 13.77 7.87 2.01
CA MET A 69 12.32 8.05 1.98
C MET A 69 11.65 7.06 2.93
N CYS A 70 10.78 7.57 3.78
CA CYS A 70 10.00 6.81 4.76
C CYS A 70 8.54 7.27 4.71
N GLN A 71 7.58 6.41 5.02
CA GLN A 71 6.19 6.83 5.11
C GLN A 71 5.95 7.72 6.34
N LYS A 72 5.01 8.68 6.19
CA LYS A 72 4.71 9.71 7.20
C LYS A 72 4.06 9.20 8.48
N ASP A 73 3.40 8.04 8.42
CA ASP A 73 2.78 7.37 9.56
C ASP A 73 3.79 6.64 10.46
N LEU A 74 5.05 6.54 10.03
CA LEU A 74 6.12 5.92 10.82
C LEU A 74 6.82 6.93 11.73
N ASN A 75 7.03 6.54 12.99
CA ASN A 75 7.85 7.28 13.94
C ASN A 75 9.34 6.92 13.83
N ASP A 76 9.64 5.65 13.55
CA ASP A 76 10.99 5.13 13.42
C ASP A 76 11.29 4.83 11.95
N CYS A 77 12.49 5.19 11.49
CA CYS A 77 12.89 4.98 10.10
C CYS A 77 13.02 3.46 9.82
N PRO A 78 12.32 2.90 8.82
CA PRO A 78 12.42 1.48 8.48
C PRO A 78 13.81 1.09 7.94
N THR A 79 14.60 2.06 7.46
CA THR A 79 15.94 1.80 6.90
C THR A 79 17.05 1.87 7.95
N CYS A 80 17.04 2.85 8.86
CA CYS A 80 18.11 3.04 9.84
C CYS A 80 17.71 2.75 11.29
N GLY A 81 16.43 2.48 11.56
CA GLY A 81 15.89 2.13 12.88
C GLY A 81 15.82 3.28 13.89
N ARG A 82 16.27 4.49 13.51
CA ARG A 82 16.25 5.65 14.41
C ARG A 82 14.89 6.34 14.41
N ARG A 83 14.51 6.86 15.57
CA ARG A 83 13.33 7.71 15.72
C ARG A 83 13.51 9.02 14.95
N MET A 84 12.57 9.30 14.05
CA MET A 84 12.57 10.51 13.23
C MET A 84 12.01 11.71 14.00
N ALA A 85 12.42 12.92 13.60
CA ALA A 85 11.85 14.17 14.10
C ALA A 85 10.33 14.24 13.83
N PRO A 86 9.55 15.02 14.59
CA PRO A 86 8.14 15.24 14.26
C PRO A 86 7.98 15.91 12.89
N LEU A 87 6.87 15.62 12.20
CA LEU A 87 6.50 16.35 11.00
C LEU A 87 6.05 17.77 11.39
N PRO A 88 6.31 18.79 10.54
CA PRO A 88 5.76 20.12 10.74
C PRO A 88 4.22 20.08 10.72
N ARG A 89 3.59 21.02 11.43
CA ARG A 89 2.14 21.21 11.40
C ARG A 89 1.67 21.84 10.10
#